data_AF-A0A947RED2-F1
#
_entry.id   AF-A0A947RED2-F1
#
_cell.length_a   1.000
_cell.length_b   1.000
_cell.length_c   1.000
_cell.angle_alpha   90.00
_cell.angle_beta   90.00
_cell.angle_gamma   90.00
#
_symmetry.space_group_name_H-M   'P 1'
#
loop_
_entity.id
_entity.type
_entity.pdbx_description
1 polymer ?
#
loop_
_entity_poly.entity_id
_entity_poly.type
_entity_poly.pdbx_seq_one_letter_code
_entity_poly.pdbx_strand_id
1 'polypeptide(L)'
;MGYEIRRIFEIFKRYRIKFVFVWLAAVVFSLVFYFILPEGYKTDSKIIMEKTRQPWPGFKRGALPSRHPLPEGVREQTISLRDPFWNFLYDQMEESTYDFTPFFHARTTVFRIIDDLGCRQHFDNGAMTPDEIVLAFTQNLDVSFDRVAGEYNISYTFVDPTIAREIVNRYTFLFTEFINSLSYQNNYEPTLAVTRNIERIEKELAEIEIRQADLKSSSGIIAPAEFMANLSTHLYQLDSKLIQAESRAKASMELIVDSRRRVETMESYGLGESDEFSYSVIELMADPMIVVILARIFWDSINLAQAEMTYVEGTPQLEHWSERVEISKRLLMRRMAENEKANLAELVATFTAESAKATWLKQHKKESQDKLDSLPGIESEFVYLQRQKVSKIAMLTQLRDLREIGESYTEKGDKVAAILDSAYLPNKKSDPNFLKLLLASLFTSTILAFGWFFVRENIEVHDGVG
;
A
#
# COMPACT_ATOMS: atom_id res chain seq x y z
N MET A 1 -20.57 -77.01 11.63
CA MET A 1 -19.13 -76.92 11.26
C MET A 1 -18.35 -78.21 11.48
N GLY A 2 -18.40 -78.86 12.65
CA GLY A 2 -17.57 -80.04 12.92
C GLY A 2 -17.77 -81.23 11.96
N TYR A 3 -19.00 -81.44 11.48
CA TYR A 3 -19.32 -82.49 10.51
C TYR A 3 -18.69 -82.24 9.12
N GLU A 4 -18.82 -81.02 8.59
CA GLU A 4 -18.23 -80.62 7.30
C GLU A 4 -16.71 -80.74 7.31
N ILE A 5 -16.06 -80.30 8.40
CA ILE A 5 -14.60 -80.41 8.54
C ILE A 5 -14.18 -81.88 8.55
N ARG A 6 -14.88 -82.74 9.31
CA ARG A 6 -14.58 -84.16 9.39
C ARG A 6 -14.76 -84.85 8.04
N ARG A 7 -15.81 -84.49 7.29
CA ARG A 7 -16.07 -84.96 5.93
C ARG A 7 -14.92 -84.57 5.00
N ILE A 8 -14.48 -83.31 4.99
CA ILE A 8 -13.32 -82.86 4.19
C ILE A 8 -12.06 -83.68 4.51
N PHE A 9 -11.80 -83.98 5.78
CA PHE A 9 -10.66 -84.80 6.18
C PHE A 9 -10.75 -86.25 5.69
N GLU A 10 -11.94 -86.86 5.72
CA GLU A 10 -12.14 -88.23 5.21
C GLU A 10 -11.97 -88.32 3.70
N ILE A 11 -12.48 -87.32 2.97
CA ILE A 11 -12.30 -87.17 1.51
C ILE A 11 -10.82 -87.04 1.20
N PHE A 12 -10.12 -86.14 1.89
CA PHE A 12 -8.69 -85.94 1.72
C PHE A 12 -7.92 -87.24 1.99
N LYS A 13 -8.27 -87.98 3.04
CA LYS A 13 -7.63 -89.27 3.36
C LYS A 13 -7.87 -90.32 2.28
N ARG A 14 -9.08 -90.38 1.71
CA ARG A 14 -9.46 -91.31 0.63
C ARG A 14 -8.70 -91.02 -0.65
N TYR A 15 -8.53 -89.75 -1.00
CA TYR A 15 -7.91 -89.34 -2.26
C TYR A 15 -6.48 -88.80 -2.13
N ARG A 16 -5.82 -88.96 -0.98
CA ARG A 16 -4.50 -88.36 -0.68
C ARG A 16 -3.47 -88.51 -1.80
N ILE A 17 -3.40 -89.68 -2.44
CA ILE A 17 -2.46 -89.97 -3.52
C ILE A 17 -2.82 -89.16 -4.77
N LYS A 18 -4.11 -89.17 -5.17
CA LYS A 18 -4.59 -88.40 -6.32
C LYS A 18 -4.44 -86.89 -6.08
N PHE A 19 -4.65 -86.43 -4.84
CA PHE A 19 -4.44 -85.03 -4.46
C PHE A 19 -2.99 -84.60 -4.66
N VAL A 20 -2.04 -85.41 -4.17
CA VAL A 20 -0.61 -85.15 -4.38
C VAL A 20 -0.28 -85.09 -5.88
N PHE A 21 -0.83 -85.99 -6.70
CA PHE A 21 -0.60 -85.96 -8.16
C PHE A 21 -1.16 -84.70 -8.83
N VAL A 22 -2.40 -84.28 -8.51
CA VAL A 22 -3.01 -83.06 -9.09
C VAL A 22 -2.26 -81.81 -8.64
N TRP A 23 -1.92 -81.74 -7.36
CA TRP A 23 -1.16 -80.63 -6.81
C TRP A 23 0.24 -80.54 -7.45
N LEU A 24 0.94 -81.66 -7.58
CA LEU A 24 2.25 -81.73 -8.23
C LEU A 24 2.17 -81.36 -9.71
N ALA A 25 1.13 -81.80 -10.42
CA ALA A 25 0.89 -81.40 -11.81
C ALA A 25 0.65 -79.89 -11.94
N ALA A 26 -0.09 -79.26 -11.02
CA ALA A 26 -0.33 -77.82 -11.01
C ALA A 26 0.94 -77.01 -10.64
N VAL A 27 1.79 -77.53 -9.75
CA VAL A 27 3.12 -76.95 -9.47
C VAL A 27 4.02 -77.04 -10.70
N VAL A 28 4.08 -78.21 -11.36
CA VAL A 28 4.86 -78.38 -12.60
C VAL A 28 4.33 -77.47 -13.70
N PHE A 29 3.01 -77.39 -13.89
CA PHE A 29 2.41 -76.48 -14.88
C PHE A 29 2.75 -75.02 -14.59
N SER A 30 2.73 -74.61 -13.32
CA SER A 30 3.10 -73.26 -12.91
C SER A 30 4.60 -72.97 -13.10
N LEU A 31 5.47 -73.97 -12.88
CA LEU A 31 6.90 -73.87 -13.19
C LEU A 31 7.14 -73.79 -14.70
N VAL A 32 6.42 -74.56 -15.51
CA VAL A 32 6.47 -74.45 -16.97
C VAL A 32 6.00 -73.08 -17.43
N PHE A 33 4.89 -72.57 -16.87
CA PHE A 33 4.39 -71.23 -17.15
C PHE A 33 5.42 -70.15 -16.76
N TYR A 34 6.14 -70.33 -15.65
CA TYR A 34 7.25 -69.46 -15.25
C TYR A 34 8.35 -69.40 -16.31
N PHE A 35 8.73 -70.53 -16.90
CA PHE A 35 9.71 -70.55 -18.00
C PHE A 35 9.19 -69.96 -19.31
N ILE A 36 7.87 -69.82 -19.46
CA ILE A 36 7.22 -69.20 -20.64
C ILE A 36 7.02 -67.69 -20.46
N LEU A 37 6.97 -67.21 -19.20
CA LEU A 37 6.80 -65.78 -18.95
C LEU A 37 7.98 -65.01 -19.58
N PRO A 38 7.70 -63.98 -20.39
CA PRO A 38 8.75 -63.24 -21.07
C PRO A 38 9.65 -62.58 -20.04
N GLU A 39 10.90 -63.02 -19.99
CA GLU A 39 11.91 -62.38 -19.16
C GLU A 39 12.19 -60.98 -19.72
N GLY A 40 11.92 -59.95 -18.91
CA GLY A 40 12.20 -58.57 -19.25
C GLY A 40 13.46 -58.05 -18.56
N TYR A 41 14.08 -57.04 -19.15
CA TYR A 41 15.11 -56.25 -18.51
C TYR A 41 14.43 -55.05 -17.85
N LYS A 42 14.65 -54.89 -16.53
CA LYS A 42 14.21 -53.72 -15.77
C LYS A 42 15.37 -52.75 -15.65
N THR A 43 15.11 -51.48 -15.94
CA THR A 43 16.04 -50.38 -15.70
C THR A 43 15.30 -49.25 -14.98
N ASP A 44 16.03 -48.49 -14.18
CA ASP A 44 15.50 -47.41 -13.36
C ASP A 44 16.35 -46.14 -13.48
N SER A 45 15.68 -45.01 -13.28
CA SER A 45 16.24 -43.67 -13.27
C SER A 45 15.69 -42.93 -12.06
N LYS A 46 16.52 -42.05 -11.50
CA LYS A 46 16.16 -41.24 -10.35
C LYS A 46 16.17 -39.77 -10.72
N ILE A 47 15.08 -39.10 -10.38
CA ILE A 47 14.94 -37.66 -10.53
C ILE A 47 14.82 -37.07 -9.15
N ILE A 48 15.76 -36.22 -8.79
CA ILE A 48 15.63 -35.42 -7.58
C ILE A 48 14.88 -34.15 -7.95
N MET A 49 13.76 -33.92 -7.30
CA MET A 49 13.16 -32.60 -7.26
C MET A 49 14.02 -31.82 -6.27
N GLU A 50 14.78 -30.84 -6.76
CA GLU A 50 15.47 -29.96 -5.84
C GLU A 50 14.38 -29.33 -4.99
N LYS A 51 14.36 -29.67 -3.68
CA LYS A 51 13.46 -29.00 -2.73
C LYS A 51 13.77 -27.54 -2.90
N THR A 52 12.93 -26.82 -3.64
CA THR A 52 13.01 -25.38 -3.81
C THR A 52 13.06 -24.86 -2.38
N ARG A 53 14.27 -24.46 -1.97
CA ARG A 53 14.54 -24.06 -0.59
C ARG A 53 13.82 -22.73 -0.42
N GLN A 54 12.55 -22.83 -0.08
CA GLN A 54 11.57 -21.77 -0.16
C GLN A 54 11.34 -21.32 -1.62
N PRO A 55 10.09 -21.05 -2.00
CA PRO A 55 9.77 -20.64 -3.37
C PRO A 55 10.45 -19.32 -3.77
N TRP A 56 11.02 -18.55 -2.82
CA TRP A 56 12.04 -17.52 -3.02
C TRP A 56 13.02 -17.45 -1.82
N PRO A 57 14.34 -17.25 -2.02
CA PRO A 57 15.28 -17.02 -0.92
C PRO A 57 15.02 -15.68 -0.25
N GLY A 58 14.97 -15.69 1.09
CA GLY A 58 14.67 -14.51 1.91
C GLY A 58 13.22 -14.45 2.39
N PHE A 59 12.36 -15.37 1.94
CA PHE A 59 10.97 -15.47 2.39
C PHE A 59 10.79 -16.50 3.50
N LYS A 60 10.85 -16.04 4.75
CA LYS A 60 10.27 -16.80 5.86
C LYS A 60 8.92 -16.19 6.21
N ARG A 61 7.91 -17.03 6.47
CA ARG A 61 6.60 -16.58 6.96
C ARG A 61 6.84 -15.71 8.20
N GLY A 62 6.47 -14.43 8.13
CA GLY A 62 6.68 -13.45 9.21
C GLY A 62 8.05 -12.74 9.26
N ALA A 63 9.02 -13.06 8.40
CA ALA A 63 10.29 -12.33 8.35
C ALA A 63 10.25 -11.19 7.32
N LEU A 64 10.61 -9.98 7.76
CA LEU A 64 10.85 -8.84 6.88
C LEU A 64 12.12 -9.08 6.05
N PRO A 65 12.09 -8.97 4.71
CA PRO A 65 13.31 -8.97 3.90
C PRO A 65 14.12 -7.67 4.03
N SER A 66 13.63 -6.66 4.77
CA SER A 66 14.21 -5.32 4.72
C SER A 66 15.57 -5.25 5.41
N ARG A 67 16.61 -4.97 4.63
CA ARG A 67 17.94 -4.49 5.11
C ARG A 67 17.87 -3.12 5.79
N HIS A 68 16.75 -2.41 5.70
CA HIS A 68 16.57 -1.08 6.26
C HIS A 68 15.43 -1.06 7.30
N PRO A 69 15.68 -0.59 8.54
CA PRO A 69 14.62 -0.41 9.52
C PRO A 69 13.64 0.67 9.03
N LEU A 70 12.36 0.31 8.94
CA LEU A 70 11.29 1.28 8.71
C LEU A 70 11.03 2.08 10.00
N PRO A 71 10.68 3.37 9.91
CA PRO A 71 10.19 4.14 11.05
C PRO A 71 8.97 3.45 11.70
N GLU A 72 8.89 3.43 13.03
CA GLU A 72 7.87 2.67 13.80
C GLU A 72 6.43 2.91 13.32
N GLY A 73 6.05 4.16 12.98
CA GLY A 73 4.71 4.46 12.48
C GLY A 73 4.42 4.01 11.03
N VAL A 74 5.46 3.84 10.21
CA VAL A 74 5.33 3.32 8.83
C VAL A 74 5.27 1.80 8.85
N ARG A 75 5.93 1.17 9.83
CA ARG A 75 6.00 -0.28 9.98
C ARG A 75 4.60 -0.91 10.13
N GLU A 76 3.74 -0.38 11.01
CA GLU A 76 2.40 -0.93 11.25
C GLU A 76 1.48 -0.83 10.02
N GLN A 77 1.45 0.32 9.34
CA GLN A 77 0.67 0.49 8.11
C GLN A 77 1.20 -0.35 6.95
N THR A 78 2.53 -0.50 6.88
CA THR A 78 3.14 -1.38 5.89
C THR A 78 2.71 -2.81 6.19
N ILE A 79 2.79 -3.29 7.44
CA ILE A 79 2.37 -4.63 7.85
C ILE A 79 0.89 -4.91 7.49
N SER A 80 -0.03 -3.98 7.78
CA SER A 80 -1.48 -4.22 7.53
C SER A 80 -1.86 -4.32 6.05
N LEU A 81 -1.20 -3.57 5.17
CA LEU A 81 -1.43 -3.64 3.72
C LEU A 81 -0.68 -4.81 3.07
N ARG A 82 0.36 -5.28 3.74
CA ARG A 82 1.30 -6.29 3.29
C ARG A 82 0.73 -7.69 3.53
N ASP A 83 0.34 -8.01 4.76
CA ASP A 83 0.03 -9.39 5.15
C ASP A 83 -1.02 -10.12 4.28
N PRO A 84 -2.11 -9.48 3.79
CA PRO A 84 -3.05 -10.14 2.87
C PRO A 84 -2.43 -10.52 1.52
N PHE A 85 -1.60 -9.64 0.95
CA PHE A 85 -0.90 -9.89 -0.32
C PHE A 85 0.14 -10.99 -0.16
N TRP A 86 0.87 -11.00 0.96
CA TRP A 86 1.87 -12.03 1.21
C TRP A 86 1.25 -13.38 1.50
N ASN A 87 0.16 -13.43 2.27
CA ASN A 87 -0.55 -14.67 2.50
C ASN A 87 -1.11 -15.24 1.18
N PHE A 88 -1.63 -14.39 0.29
CA PHE A 88 -2.02 -14.80 -1.06
C PHE A 88 -0.86 -15.42 -1.86
N LEU A 89 0.33 -14.80 -1.83
CA LEU A 89 1.52 -15.37 -2.48
C LEU A 89 1.97 -16.66 -1.80
N TYR A 90 1.91 -16.77 -0.46
CA TYR A 90 2.23 -17.99 0.26
C TYR A 90 1.28 -19.14 -0.09
N ASP A 91 -0.03 -18.88 -0.10
CA ASP A 91 -1.04 -19.89 -0.38
C ASP A 91 -0.92 -20.41 -1.83
N GLN A 92 -0.64 -19.53 -2.79
CA GLN A 92 -0.34 -19.90 -4.18
C GLN A 92 0.91 -20.78 -4.32
N MET A 93 1.92 -20.61 -3.45
CA MET A 93 3.19 -21.33 -3.53
C MET A 93 3.21 -22.62 -2.70
N GLU A 94 2.49 -22.69 -1.58
CA GLU A 94 2.46 -23.83 -0.66
C GLU A 94 1.61 -25.00 -1.19
N GLU A 95 0.65 -24.75 -2.07
CA GLU A 95 -0.11 -25.81 -2.77
C GLU A 95 0.75 -26.67 -3.70
N SER A 96 2.02 -26.33 -3.98
CA SER A 96 2.84 -26.95 -5.03
C SER A 96 3.47 -28.32 -4.73
N THR A 97 3.26 -28.94 -3.56
CA THR A 97 3.69 -30.34 -3.30
C THR A 97 2.77 -31.36 -3.97
N TYR A 98 2.66 -31.32 -5.30
CA TYR A 98 1.86 -32.24 -6.07
C TYR A 98 2.61 -33.57 -6.34
N ASP A 99 1.89 -34.68 -6.16
CA ASP A 99 2.29 -35.99 -6.67
C ASP A 99 2.03 -36.01 -8.17
N PHE A 100 3.10 -35.97 -8.97
CA PHE A 100 3.05 -35.98 -10.43
C PHE A 100 3.04 -37.38 -11.02
N THR A 101 2.83 -38.43 -10.22
CA THR A 101 2.66 -39.81 -10.74
C THR A 101 1.63 -39.88 -11.90
N PRO A 102 0.49 -39.16 -11.88
CA PRO A 102 -0.43 -39.14 -13.02
C PRO A 102 0.17 -38.67 -14.35
N PHE A 103 1.20 -37.81 -14.35
CA PHE A 103 1.87 -37.36 -15.58
C PHE A 103 2.51 -38.52 -16.35
N PHE A 104 3.11 -39.48 -15.62
CA PHE A 104 3.82 -40.62 -16.22
C PHE A 104 2.85 -41.63 -16.85
N HIS A 105 1.62 -41.70 -16.33
CA HIS A 105 0.54 -42.54 -16.86
C HIS A 105 -0.37 -41.80 -17.86
N ALA A 106 -0.14 -40.51 -18.11
CA ALA A 106 -0.94 -39.74 -19.04
C ALA A 106 -0.76 -40.27 -20.47
N ARG A 107 -1.88 -40.51 -21.16
CA ARG A 107 -1.93 -41.02 -22.55
C ARG A 107 -1.08 -40.18 -23.51
N THR A 108 -1.09 -38.87 -23.35
CA THR A 108 -0.31 -37.93 -24.16
C THR A 108 1.20 -38.10 -23.97
N THR A 109 1.66 -38.28 -22.74
CA THR A 109 3.07 -38.54 -22.42
C THR A 109 3.52 -39.87 -23.02
N VAL A 110 2.71 -40.93 -22.83
CA VAL A 110 3.01 -42.27 -23.36
C VAL A 110 3.13 -42.24 -24.88
N PHE A 111 2.18 -41.64 -25.59
CA PHE A 111 2.26 -41.55 -27.06
C PHE A 111 3.45 -40.75 -27.53
N ARG A 112 3.76 -39.61 -26.89
CA ARG A 112 4.94 -38.82 -27.23
C ARG A 112 6.21 -39.67 -27.16
N ILE A 113 6.36 -40.50 -26.11
CA ILE A 113 7.52 -41.39 -25.97
C ILE A 113 7.54 -42.47 -27.06
N ILE A 114 6.40 -43.10 -27.32
CA ILE A 114 6.29 -44.15 -28.35
C ILE A 114 6.66 -43.58 -29.74
N ASP A 115 6.17 -42.40 -30.07
CA ASP A 115 6.42 -41.73 -31.34
C ASP A 115 7.87 -41.25 -31.44
N ASP A 116 8.39 -40.61 -30.38
CA ASP A 116 9.77 -40.09 -30.33
C ASP A 116 10.82 -41.20 -30.50
N LEU A 117 10.57 -42.36 -29.91
CA LEU A 117 11.48 -43.51 -29.96
C LEU A 117 11.19 -44.45 -31.14
N GLY A 118 10.17 -44.16 -31.95
CA GLY A 118 9.74 -45.04 -33.04
C GLY A 118 9.33 -46.45 -32.57
N CYS A 119 8.98 -46.61 -31.29
CA CYS A 119 8.82 -47.92 -30.66
C CYS A 119 7.47 -48.58 -31.00
N ARG A 120 6.62 -47.91 -31.78
CA ARG A 120 5.30 -48.42 -32.16
C ARG A 120 5.36 -49.81 -32.77
N GLN A 121 6.38 -50.09 -33.59
CA GLN A 121 6.57 -51.40 -34.24
C GLN A 121 6.83 -52.55 -33.25
N HIS A 122 7.31 -52.24 -32.03
CA HIS A 122 7.57 -53.24 -31.00
C HIS A 122 6.31 -53.64 -30.21
N PHE A 123 5.25 -52.84 -30.28
CA PHE A 123 3.96 -53.12 -29.65
C PHE A 123 2.90 -53.51 -30.69
N ASP A 124 3.00 -52.95 -31.88
CA ASP A 124 2.03 -53.13 -32.95
C ASP A 124 2.38 -54.37 -33.79
N ASN A 125 1.87 -55.52 -33.36
CA ASN A 125 1.83 -56.75 -34.17
C ASN A 125 0.77 -56.67 -35.31
N GLY A 126 0.29 -55.48 -35.66
CA GLY A 126 -0.70 -55.22 -36.71
C GLY A 126 -2.17 -55.33 -36.26
N ALA A 127 -2.43 -55.52 -34.96
CA ALA A 127 -3.76 -55.81 -34.42
C ALA A 127 -4.13 -55.06 -33.13
N MET A 128 -3.20 -54.30 -32.52
CA MET A 128 -3.48 -53.59 -31.27
C MET A 128 -4.07 -52.20 -31.54
N THR A 129 -5.13 -51.86 -30.82
CA THR A 129 -5.66 -50.51 -30.77
C THR A 129 -4.70 -49.57 -30.02
N PRO A 130 -4.73 -48.25 -30.27
CA PRO A 130 -3.88 -47.31 -29.54
C PRO A 130 -4.03 -47.37 -28.02
N ASP A 131 -5.21 -47.73 -27.51
CA ASP A 131 -5.47 -47.83 -26.07
C ASP A 131 -4.87 -49.11 -25.47
N GLU A 132 -4.89 -50.22 -26.20
CA GLU A 132 -4.20 -51.45 -25.81
C GLU A 132 -2.68 -51.25 -25.78
N ILE A 133 -2.13 -50.49 -26.72
CA ILE A 133 -0.70 -50.13 -26.72
C ILE A 133 -0.36 -49.31 -25.47
N VAL A 134 -1.16 -48.29 -25.14
CA VAL A 134 -0.93 -47.46 -23.94
C VAL A 134 -1.07 -48.29 -22.66
N LEU A 135 -2.05 -49.20 -22.59
CA LEU A 135 -2.23 -50.08 -21.44
C LEU A 135 -1.04 -51.04 -21.28
N ALA A 136 -0.60 -51.69 -22.35
CA ALA A 136 0.57 -52.57 -22.33
C ALA A 136 1.85 -51.80 -21.96
N PHE A 137 2.00 -50.57 -22.44
CA PHE A 137 3.11 -49.71 -22.10
C PHE A 137 3.11 -49.34 -20.60
N THR A 138 1.97 -48.87 -20.10
CA THR A 138 1.84 -48.44 -18.70
C THR A 138 1.93 -49.58 -17.68
N GLN A 139 1.54 -50.81 -18.04
CA GLN A 139 1.71 -52.00 -17.18
C GLN A 139 3.17 -52.34 -16.89
N ASN A 140 4.09 -51.94 -17.78
CA ASN A 140 5.52 -52.17 -17.64
C ASN A 140 6.25 -51.01 -16.95
N LEU A 141 5.55 -49.92 -16.67
CA LEU A 141 6.05 -48.71 -16.01
C LEU A 141 5.73 -48.76 -14.52
N ASP A 142 6.75 -48.57 -13.69
CA ASP A 142 6.65 -48.53 -12.23
C ASP A 142 7.29 -47.22 -11.75
N VAL A 143 6.45 -46.31 -11.22
CA VAL A 143 6.83 -44.99 -10.75
C VAL A 143 6.49 -44.88 -9.27
N SER A 144 7.46 -44.44 -8.47
CA SER A 144 7.27 -44.15 -7.05
C SER A 144 7.87 -42.81 -6.68
N PHE A 145 7.21 -42.09 -5.78
CA PHE A 145 7.67 -40.82 -5.24
C PHE A 145 8.02 -40.95 -3.76
N ASP A 146 9.30 -40.77 -3.43
CA ASP A 146 9.75 -40.64 -2.05
C ASP A 146 9.59 -39.18 -1.60
N ARG A 147 8.55 -38.91 -0.80
CA ARG A 147 8.27 -37.55 -0.28
C ARG A 147 9.36 -37.02 0.64
N VAL A 148 10.07 -37.89 1.36
CA VAL A 148 11.09 -37.49 2.34
C VAL A 148 12.32 -37.01 1.59
N ALA A 149 12.77 -37.82 0.62
CA ALA A 149 13.90 -37.49 -0.24
C ALA A 149 13.57 -36.42 -1.30
N GLY A 150 12.30 -36.34 -1.73
CA GLY A 150 11.88 -35.53 -2.88
C GLY A 150 12.27 -36.18 -4.21
N GLU A 151 12.31 -37.50 -4.28
CA GLU A 151 12.85 -38.26 -5.41
C GLU A 151 11.76 -39.05 -6.12
N TYR A 152 11.73 -38.98 -7.45
CA TYR A 152 10.97 -39.90 -8.29
C TYR A 152 11.89 -41.03 -8.74
N ASN A 153 11.49 -42.27 -8.46
CA ASN A 153 12.08 -43.46 -9.05
C ASN A 153 11.19 -43.93 -10.18
N ILE A 154 11.71 -43.88 -11.41
CA ILE A 154 11.00 -44.31 -12.61
C ILE A 154 11.69 -45.57 -13.10
N SER A 155 10.94 -46.65 -13.26
CA SER A 155 11.48 -47.89 -13.78
C SER A 155 10.59 -48.48 -14.85
N TYR A 156 11.20 -49.12 -15.85
CA TYR A 156 10.49 -49.71 -16.97
C TYR A 156 11.06 -51.09 -17.28
N THR A 157 10.16 -52.03 -17.62
CA THR A 157 10.53 -53.41 -17.95
C THR A 157 10.26 -53.70 -19.42
N PHE A 158 11.27 -54.14 -20.18
CA PHE A 158 11.10 -54.49 -21.60
C PHE A 158 12.01 -55.63 -22.06
N VAL A 159 11.66 -56.30 -23.16
CA VAL A 159 12.42 -57.44 -23.71
C VAL A 159 13.78 -57.00 -24.24
N ASP A 160 13.86 -55.83 -24.88
CA ASP A 160 15.11 -55.22 -25.31
C ASP A 160 15.62 -54.25 -24.22
N PRO A 161 16.81 -54.49 -23.63
CA PRO A 161 17.38 -53.62 -22.59
C PRO A 161 17.69 -52.21 -23.11
N THR A 162 17.96 -52.05 -24.40
CA THR A 162 18.26 -50.76 -25.03
C THR A 162 17.02 -49.89 -25.06
N ILE A 163 15.90 -50.46 -25.49
CA ILE A 163 14.59 -49.79 -25.54
C ILE A 163 14.09 -49.46 -24.13
N ALA A 164 14.23 -50.39 -23.17
CA ALA A 164 13.88 -50.13 -21.77
C ALA A 164 14.59 -48.87 -21.24
N ARG A 165 15.91 -48.78 -21.49
CA ARG A 165 16.74 -47.65 -21.07
C ARG A 165 16.31 -46.35 -21.74
N GLU A 166 16.07 -46.38 -23.06
CA GLU A 166 15.64 -45.21 -23.83
C GLU A 166 14.27 -44.69 -23.38
N ILE A 167 13.33 -45.59 -23.07
CA ILE A 167 12.02 -45.23 -22.52
C ILE A 167 12.17 -44.49 -21.18
N VAL A 168 12.93 -45.05 -20.24
CA VAL A 168 13.12 -44.42 -18.92
C VAL A 168 13.84 -43.07 -19.04
N ASN A 169 14.87 -42.99 -19.87
CA ASN A 169 15.57 -41.72 -20.12
C ASN A 169 14.66 -40.69 -20.80
N ARG A 170 13.77 -41.11 -21.71
CA ARG A 170 12.81 -40.19 -22.35
C ARG A 170 11.76 -39.70 -21.37
N TYR A 171 11.22 -40.57 -20.52
CA TYR A 171 10.34 -40.16 -19.41
C TYR A 171 11.02 -39.14 -18.51
N THR A 172 12.27 -39.42 -18.15
CA THR A 172 13.07 -38.55 -17.30
C THR A 172 13.27 -37.18 -17.93
N PHE A 173 13.59 -37.13 -19.22
CA PHE A 173 13.73 -35.89 -19.98
C PHE A 173 12.41 -35.11 -20.05
N LEU A 174 11.31 -35.75 -20.48
CA LEU A 174 10.02 -35.09 -20.64
C LEU A 174 9.46 -34.58 -19.31
N PHE A 175 9.64 -35.33 -18.23
CA PHE A 175 9.26 -34.88 -16.89
C PHE A 175 10.07 -33.67 -16.45
N THR A 176 11.38 -33.68 -16.67
CA THR A 176 12.26 -32.54 -16.34
C THR A 176 11.88 -31.30 -17.16
N GLU A 177 11.58 -31.46 -18.46
CA GLU A 177 11.08 -30.40 -19.34
C GLU A 177 9.73 -29.84 -18.83
N PHE A 178 8.80 -30.73 -18.46
CA PHE A 178 7.49 -30.37 -17.94
C PHE A 178 7.59 -29.59 -16.63
N ILE A 179 8.34 -30.10 -15.63
CA ILE A 179 8.52 -29.43 -14.34
C ILE A 179 9.23 -28.08 -14.50
N ASN A 180 10.26 -28.00 -15.34
CA ASN A 180 10.93 -26.73 -15.57
C ASN A 180 9.99 -25.73 -16.24
N SER A 181 9.19 -26.14 -17.25
CA SER A 181 8.21 -25.24 -17.88
C SER A 181 7.09 -24.80 -16.92
N LEU A 182 6.63 -25.68 -16.02
CA LEU A 182 5.72 -25.29 -14.93
C LEU A 182 6.37 -24.29 -13.97
N SER A 183 7.64 -24.47 -13.62
CA SER A 183 8.38 -23.50 -12.79
C SER A 183 8.44 -22.12 -13.46
N TYR A 184 8.74 -22.08 -14.75
CA TYR A 184 8.71 -20.83 -15.53
C TYR A 184 7.33 -20.16 -15.49
N GLN A 185 6.25 -20.91 -15.72
CA GLN A 185 4.89 -20.37 -15.69
C GLN A 185 4.49 -19.92 -14.27
N ASN A 186 4.81 -20.71 -13.25
CA ASN A 186 4.50 -20.40 -11.86
C ASN A 186 5.27 -19.19 -11.34
N ASN A 187 6.46 -18.88 -11.88
CA ASN A 187 7.21 -17.68 -11.52
C ASN A 187 6.80 -16.45 -12.33
N TYR A 188 6.24 -16.64 -13.53
CA TYR A 188 5.80 -15.56 -14.40
C TYR A 188 4.59 -14.80 -13.84
N GLU A 189 3.55 -15.50 -13.38
CA GLU A 189 2.32 -14.87 -12.86
C GLU A 189 2.57 -13.99 -11.61
N PRO A 190 3.33 -14.44 -10.58
CA PRO A 190 3.72 -13.58 -9.46
C PRO A 190 4.54 -12.37 -9.89
N THR A 191 5.47 -12.55 -10.84
CA THR A 191 6.30 -11.45 -11.36
C THR A 191 5.45 -10.41 -12.09
N LEU A 192 4.46 -10.85 -12.89
CA LEU A 192 3.47 -9.96 -13.50
C LEU A 192 2.61 -9.25 -12.45
N ALA A 193 2.15 -9.96 -11.41
CA ALA A 193 1.37 -9.37 -10.32
C ALA A 193 2.17 -8.31 -9.55
N VAL A 194 3.45 -8.55 -9.29
CA VAL A 194 4.38 -7.57 -8.70
C VAL A 194 4.53 -6.37 -9.63
N THR A 195 4.73 -6.59 -10.93
CA THR A 195 4.88 -5.51 -11.92
C THR A 195 3.65 -4.61 -11.99
N ARG A 196 2.44 -5.18 -12.05
CA ARG A 196 1.18 -4.41 -12.00
C ARG A 196 1.04 -3.60 -10.71
N ASN A 197 1.50 -4.15 -9.59
CA ASN A 197 1.49 -3.42 -8.32
C ASN A 197 2.51 -2.28 -8.29
N ILE A 198 3.69 -2.44 -8.90
CA ILE A 198 4.66 -1.34 -9.05
C ILE A 198 4.01 -0.18 -9.81
N GLU A 199 3.41 -0.45 -10.98
CA GLU A 199 2.75 0.58 -11.80
C GLU A 199 1.64 1.31 -11.04
N ARG A 200 0.81 0.56 -10.29
CA ARG A 200 -0.23 1.13 -9.44
C ARG A 200 0.34 2.05 -8.36
N ILE A 201 1.39 1.61 -7.65
CA ILE A 201 2.01 2.40 -6.58
C ILE A 201 2.72 3.63 -7.15
N GLU A 202 3.35 3.54 -8.32
CA GLU A 202 3.95 4.69 -9.03
C GLU A 202 2.89 5.73 -9.38
N LYS A 203 1.73 5.29 -9.88
CA LYS A 203 0.60 6.20 -10.15
C LYS A 203 0.09 6.88 -8.87
N GLU A 204 -0.15 6.11 -7.81
CA GLU A 204 -0.59 6.66 -6.52
C GLU A 204 0.44 7.65 -5.94
N LEU A 205 1.74 7.39 -6.12
CA LEU A 205 2.81 8.28 -5.69
C LEU A 205 2.82 9.59 -6.49
N ALA A 206 2.63 9.52 -7.80
CA ALA A 206 2.49 10.72 -8.64
C ALA A 206 1.27 11.56 -8.24
N GLU A 207 0.13 10.93 -7.92
CA GLU A 207 -1.06 11.62 -7.41
C GLU A 207 -0.79 12.31 -6.06
N ILE A 208 -0.05 11.67 -5.15
CA ILE A 208 0.35 12.29 -3.88
C ILE A 208 1.26 13.50 -4.12
N GLU A 209 2.20 13.42 -5.08
CA GLU A 209 3.09 14.53 -5.42
C GLU A 209 2.35 15.72 -6.02
N ILE A 210 1.38 15.47 -6.90
CA ILE A 210 0.49 16.51 -7.44
C ILE A 210 -0.29 17.16 -6.30
N ARG A 211 -0.90 16.39 -5.40
CA ARG A 211 -1.63 16.94 -4.25
C ARG A 211 -0.73 17.75 -3.32
N GLN A 212 0.51 17.32 -3.08
CA GLN A 212 1.47 18.10 -2.31
C GLN A 212 1.83 19.42 -3.02
N ALA A 213 2.00 19.40 -4.34
CA ALA A 213 2.26 20.60 -5.12
C ALA A 213 1.06 21.55 -5.13
N ASP A 214 -0.17 21.03 -5.26
CA ASP A 214 -1.42 21.79 -5.21
C ASP A 214 -1.65 22.39 -3.82
N LEU A 215 -1.38 21.63 -2.75
CA LEU A 215 -1.48 22.14 -1.38
C LEU A 215 -0.46 23.27 -1.15
N LYS A 216 0.77 23.13 -1.65
CA LYS A 216 1.80 24.19 -1.59
C LYS A 216 1.42 25.42 -2.43
N SER A 217 0.87 25.23 -3.62
CA SER A 217 0.52 26.34 -4.53
C SER A 217 -0.72 27.10 -4.04
N SER A 218 -1.75 26.39 -3.59
CA SER A 218 -3.01 26.97 -3.08
C SER A 218 -2.82 27.68 -1.74
N SER A 219 -2.00 27.13 -0.86
CA SER A 219 -1.71 27.76 0.43
C SER A 219 -0.62 28.84 0.34
N GLY A 220 0.29 28.75 -0.64
CA GLY A 220 1.51 29.57 -0.70
C GLY A 220 2.53 29.20 0.39
N ILE A 221 2.33 28.07 1.09
CA ILE A 221 3.09 27.66 2.26
C ILE A 221 4.07 26.58 1.87
N ILE A 222 5.36 26.92 1.87
CA ILE A 222 6.46 25.97 1.60
C ILE A 222 6.83 25.20 2.88
N ALA A 223 6.70 25.85 4.04
CA ALA A 223 6.98 25.30 5.36
C ALA A 223 5.95 25.82 6.40
N PRO A 224 4.96 25.00 6.81
CA PRO A 224 3.88 25.43 7.71
C PRO A 224 4.36 26.06 9.02
N ALA A 225 5.38 25.49 9.65
CA ALA A 225 5.93 25.99 10.91
C ALA A 225 6.57 27.39 10.76
N GLU A 226 7.39 27.60 9.74
CA GLU A 226 8.01 28.91 9.46
C GLU A 226 6.96 29.95 9.08
N PHE A 227 5.96 29.53 8.28
CA PHE A 227 4.85 30.40 7.90
C PHE A 227 4.02 30.82 9.12
N MET A 228 3.73 29.89 10.03
CA MET A 228 3.01 30.19 11.28
C MET A 228 3.77 31.21 12.14
N ALA A 229 5.09 31.05 12.30
CA ALA A 229 5.93 31.98 13.05
C ALA A 229 5.98 33.38 12.41
N ASN A 230 6.05 33.46 11.09
CA ASN A 230 6.02 34.72 10.36
C ASN A 230 4.64 35.40 10.49
N LEU A 231 3.56 34.62 10.38
CA LEU A 231 2.19 35.12 10.47
C LEU A 231 1.86 35.60 11.89
N SER A 232 2.31 34.89 12.94
CA SER A 232 2.15 35.32 14.33
C SER A 232 2.91 36.62 14.61
N THR A 233 4.13 36.75 14.08
CA THR A 233 4.92 37.98 14.17
C THR A 233 4.22 39.14 13.45
N HIS A 234 3.66 38.88 12.26
CA HIS A 234 2.91 39.87 11.51
C HIS A 234 1.63 40.31 12.24
N LEU A 235 0.89 39.37 12.83
CA LEU A 235 -0.30 39.66 13.65
C LEU A 235 0.05 40.52 14.86
N TYR A 236 1.16 40.26 15.53
CA TYR A 236 1.64 41.10 16.63
C TYR A 236 1.97 42.53 16.17
N GLN A 237 2.60 42.68 15.00
CA GLN A 237 2.86 44.00 14.41
C GLN A 237 1.58 44.74 14.02
N LEU A 238 0.59 44.04 13.45
CA LEU A 238 -0.71 44.62 13.12
C LEU A 238 -1.46 45.06 14.37
N ASP A 239 -1.42 44.27 15.44
CA ASP A 239 -2.06 44.60 16.71
C ASP A 239 -1.45 45.85 17.35
N SER A 240 -0.11 45.93 17.39
CA SER A 240 0.60 47.11 17.85
C SER A 240 0.25 48.37 17.05
N LYS A 241 0.19 48.27 15.71
CA LYS A 241 -0.22 49.38 14.83
C LYS A 241 -1.67 49.78 15.03
N LEU A 242 -2.56 48.81 15.25
CA LEU A 242 -3.98 49.06 15.49
C LEU A 242 -4.17 49.82 16.81
N ILE A 243 -3.55 49.36 17.89
CA ILE A 243 -3.59 50.02 19.21
C ILE A 243 -3.08 51.47 19.08
N GLN A 244 -2.00 51.69 18.33
CA GLN A 244 -1.47 53.03 18.11
C GLN A 244 -2.44 53.93 17.33
N ALA A 245 -3.04 53.41 16.26
CA ALA A 245 -4.00 54.17 15.45
C ALA A 245 -5.28 54.49 16.24
N GLU A 246 -5.82 53.54 17.02
CA GLU A 246 -6.98 53.74 17.88
C GLU A 246 -6.69 54.75 18.99
N SER A 247 -5.51 54.68 19.62
CA SER A 247 -5.10 55.65 20.64
C SER A 247 -4.98 57.07 20.06
N ARG A 248 -4.46 57.23 18.84
CA ARG A 248 -4.37 58.54 18.16
C ARG A 248 -5.74 59.07 17.78
N ALA A 249 -6.60 58.22 17.20
CA ALA A 249 -7.97 58.60 16.88
C ALA A 249 -8.73 59.04 18.13
N LYS A 250 -8.56 58.34 19.26
CA LYS A 250 -9.17 58.73 20.54
C LYS A 250 -8.64 60.10 21.03
N ALA A 251 -7.33 60.32 20.98
CA ALA A 251 -6.75 61.60 21.36
C ALA A 251 -7.24 62.75 20.45
N SER A 252 -7.30 62.54 19.13
CA SER A 252 -7.88 63.52 18.20
C SER A 252 -9.35 63.79 18.51
N MET A 253 -10.13 62.77 18.87
CA MET A 253 -11.54 62.94 19.25
C MET A 253 -11.71 63.79 20.51
N GLU A 254 -10.86 63.58 21.53
CA GLU A 254 -10.85 64.40 22.74
C GLU A 254 -10.53 65.87 22.42
N LEU A 255 -9.55 66.12 21.55
CA LEU A 255 -9.21 67.46 21.08
C LEU A 255 -10.34 68.11 20.26
N ILE A 256 -11.04 67.34 19.41
CA ILE A 256 -12.20 67.81 18.66
C ILE A 256 -13.31 68.25 19.61
N VAL A 257 -13.61 67.47 20.65
CA VAL A 257 -14.64 67.80 21.64
C VAL A 257 -14.30 69.08 22.38
N ASP A 258 -13.04 69.25 22.81
CA ASP A 258 -12.57 70.47 23.47
C ASP A 258 -12.64 71.69 22.54
N SER A 259 -12.09 71.58 21.33
CA SER A 259 -12.09 72.66 20.33
C SER A 259 -13.51 73.07 19.93
N ARG A 260 -14.43 72.11 19.75
CA ARG A 260 -15.84 72.40 19.47
C ARG A 260 -16.50 73.18 20.60
N ARG A 261 -16.23 72.79 21.85
CA ARG A 261 -16.71 73.53 23.04
C ARG A 261 -16.18 74.96 23.04
N ARG A 262 -14.91 75.18 22.68
CA ARG A 262 -14.33 76.53 22.56
C ARG A 262 -15.01 77.37 21.48
N VAL A 263 -15.25 76.80 20.29
CA VAL A 263 -15.98 77.49 19.20
C VAL A 263 -17.39 77.86 19.65
N GLU A 264 -18.16 76.92 20.23
CA GLU A 264 -19.52 77.17 20.72
C GLU A 264 -19.54 78.27 21.80
N THR A 265 -18.54 78.27 22.68
CA THR A 265 -18.33 79.33 23.68
C THR A 265 -18.10 80.67 22.96
N MET A 266 -17.13 80.78 22.05
CA MET A 266 -16.87 82.03 21.31
C MET A 266 -18.05 82.55 20.49
N GLU A 267 -18.87 81.65 19.94
CA GLU A 267 -20.05 82.02 19.15
C GLU A 267 -21.25 82.43 20.01
N SER A 268 -21.43 81.81 21.18
CA SER A 268 -22.53 82.12 22.10
C SER A 268 -22.29 83.39 22.92
N TYR A 269 -21.03 83.71 23.27
CA TYR A 269 -20.67 84.95 23.96
C TYR A 269 -20.56 86.13 22.99
N GLY A 270 -21.71 86.57 22.46
CA GLY A 270 -21.88 87.94 21.99
C GLY A 270 -22.13 88.87 23.19
N LEU A 271 -21.16 89.72 23.54
CA LEU A 271 -21.29 90.89 24.43
C LEU A 271 -21.39 90.68 25.97
N GLY A 272 -21.18 89.48 26.52
CA GLY A 272 -21.19 89.25 27.97
C GLY A 272 -19.80 89.05 28.56
N GLU A 273 -19.42 89.86 29.57
CA GLU A 273 -18.19 89.72 30.37
C GLU A 273 -18.02 88.28 30.87
N SER A 274 -16.96 87.60 30.43
CA SER A 274 -16.53 86.34 31.05
C SER A 274 -15.01 86.34 31.20
N ASP A 275 -14.57 86.16 32.45
CA ASP A 275 -13.17 86.09 32.90
C ASP A 275 -12.49 84.74 32.58
N GLU A 276 -13.12 83.85 31.81
CA GLU A 276 -12.68 82.44 31.67
C GLU A 276 -11.84 82.12 30.42
N PHE A 277 -11.57 83.09 29.53
CA PHE A 277 -10.74 82.84 28.36
C PHE A 277 -9.23 82.92 28.67
N SER A 278 -8.67 81.81 29.15
CA SER A 278 -7.23 81.60 29.28
C SER A 278 -6.63 81.13 27.94
N TYR A 279 -6.52 82.02 26.96
CA TYR A 279 -5.59 81.79 25.86
C TYR A 279 -4.17 82.07 26.30
N SER A 280 -3.23 81.18 25.98
CA SER A 280 -1.84 81.51 26.21
C SER A 280 -1.44 82.66 25.28
N VAL A 281 -0.58 83.54 25.78
CA VAL A 281 -0.01 84.66 25.01
C VAL A 281 0.68 84.15 23.72
N ILE A 282 1.22 82.92 23.75
CA ILE A 282 1.85 82.28 22.60
C ILE A 282 0.82 81.92 21.52
N GLU A 283 -0.34 81.36 21.89
CA GLU A 283 -1.41 81.02 20.95
C GLU A 283 -2.01 82.27 20.31
N LEU A 284 -2.20 83.35 21.07
CA LEU A 284 -2.68 84.63 20.54
C LEU A 284 -1.68 85.28 19.57
N MET A 285 -0.39 85.09 19.80
CA MET A 285 0.65 85.63 18.93
C MET A 285 0.91 84.80 17.66
N ALA A 286 0.32 83.61 17.53
CA ALA A 286 0.52 82.75 16.36
C ALA A 286 -0.18 83.25 15.09
N ASP A 287 -1.30 83.99 15.21
CA ASP A 287 -1.96 84.64 14.06
C ASP A 287 -1.59 86.15 14.03
N PRO A 288 -0.85 86.63 13.01
CA PRO A 288 -0.49 88.03 12.87
C PRO A 288 -1.69 88.99 12.88
N MET A 289 -2.86 88.54 12.40
CA MET A 289 -4.08 89.34 12.39
C MET A 289 -4.65 89.50 13.81
N ILE A 290 -4.57 88.47 14.65
CA ILE A 290 -4.95 88.56 16.07
C ILE A 290 -4.07 89.58 16.78
N VAL A 291 -2.75 89.57 16.52
CA VAL A 291 -1.80 90.55 17.08
C VAL A 291 -2.17 91.97 16.67
N VAL A 292 -2.51 92.20 15.40
CA VAL A 292 -2.95 93.52 14.90
C VAL A 292 -4.24 93.98 15.60
N ILE A 293 -5.21 93.08 15.79
CA ILE A 293 -6.46 93.40 16.48
C ILE A 293 -6.20 93.70 17.96
N LEU A 294 -5.35 92.93 18.63
CA LEU A 294 -4.96 93.17 20.03
C LEU A 294 -4.27 94.52 20.21
N ALA A 295 -3.34 94.87 19.31
CA ALA A 295 -2.69 96.18 19.32
C ALA A 295 -3.72 97.31 19.14
N ARG A 296 -4.71 97.12 18.26
CA ARG A 296 -5.80 98.08 18.08
C ARG A 296 -6.66 98.22 19.32
N ILE A 297 -7.05 97.11 19.97
CA ILE A 297 -7.79 97.13 21.24
C ILE A 297 -7.00 97.89 22.30
N PHE A 298 -5.69 97.65 22.42
CA PHE A 298 -4.82 98.33 23.37
C PHE A 298 -4.82 99.85 23.15
N TRP A 299 -4.58 100.31 21.92
CA TRP A 299 -4.60 101.74 21.60
C TRP A 299 -5.98 102.37 21.81
N ASP A 300 -7.05 101.70 21.35
CA ASP A 300 -8.43 102.19 21.53
C ASP A 300 -8.81 102.25 23.02
N SER A 301 -8.29 101.35 23.86
CA SER A 301 -8.50 101.36 25.31
C SER A 301 -7.74 102.49 26.02
N ILE A 302 -6.52 102.81 25.58
CA ILE A 302 -5.78 103.98 26.09
C ILE A 302 -6.56 105.26 25.78
N ASN A 303 -7.07 105.38 24.55
CA ASN A 303 -7.85 106.56 24.14
C ASN A 303 -9.18 106.65 24.90
N LEU A 304 -9.85 105.51 25.15
CA LEU A 304 -11.04 105.45 25.99
C LEU A 304 -10.75 105.95 27.42
N ALA A 305 -9.69 105.45 28.06
CA ALA A 305 -9.31 105.88 29.41
C ALA A 305 -8.97 107.38 29.47
N GLN A 306 -8.30 107.93 28.45
CA GLN A 306 -8.06 109.37 28.35
C GLN A 306 -9.37 110.17 28.18
N ALA A 307 -10.32 109.64 27.39
CA ALA A 307 -11.63 110.26 27.22
C ALA A 307 -12.44 110.24 28.52
N GLU A 308 -12.41 109.14 29.29
CA GLU A 308 -13.04 109.01 30.62
C GLU A 308 -12.50 110.04 31.61
N MET A 309 -11.20 110.38 31.55
CA MET A 309 -10.60 111.42 32.39
C MET A 309 -11.00 112.84 32.00
N THR A 310 -11.40 113.05 30.74
CA THR A 310 -11.60 114.38 30.15
C THR A 310 -13.07 114.77 30.04
N TYR A 311 -13.95 113.80 29.80
CA TYR A 311 -15.35 114.03 29.46
C TYR A 311 -16.29 113.39 30.50
N VAL A 312 -17.44 114.03 30.72
CA VAL A 312 -18.53 113.47 31.55
C VAL A 312 -19.20 112.32 30.79
N GLU A 313 -19.72 111.32 31.52
CA GLU A 313 -20.49 110.20 30.96
C GLU A 313 -21.57 110.66 29.97
N GLY A 314 -21.73 109.89 28.87
CA GLY A 314 -22.73 110.16 27.83
C GLY A 314 -22.32 111.16 26.76
N THR A 315 -21.06 111.60 26.74
CA THR A 315 -20.52 112.41 25.64
C THR A 315 -20.27 111.56 24.39
N PRO A 316 -20.53 112.07 23.16
CA PRO A 316 -20.35 111.32 21.92
C PRO A 316 -18.92 110.78 21.72
N GLN A 317 -17.92 111.45 22.29
CA GLN A 317 -16.52 111.04 22.21
C GLN A 317 -16.24 109.80 23.08
N LEU A 318 -16.83 109.73 24.27
CA LEU A 318 -16.73 108.57 25.15
C LEU A 318 -17.42 107.35 24.54
N GLU A 319 -18.61 107.56 24.00
CA GLU A 319 -19.40 106.53 23.31
C GLU A 319 -18.67 106.02 22.05
N HIS A 320 -18.06 106.92 21.28
CA HIS A 320 -17.25 106.55 20.10
C HIS A 320 -16.09 105.62 20.46
N TRP A 321 -15.30 105.95 21.48
CA TRP A 321 -14.17 105.12 21.88
C TRP A 321 -14.62 103.80 22.50
N SER A 322 -15.69 103.81 23.29
CA SER A 322 -16.30 102.60 23.85
C SER A 322 -16.78 101.66 22.73
N GLU A 323 -17.51 102.20 21.75
CA GLU A 323 -17.98 101.45 20.59
C GLU A 323 -16.81 100.88 19.78
N ARG A 324 -15.72 101.64 19.59
CA ARG A 324 -14.53 101.18 18.87
C ARG A 324 -13.81 100.03 19.57
N VAL A 325 -13.65 100.10 20.90
CA VAL A 325 -13.11 99.00 21.70
C VAL A 325 -14.00 97.77 21.53
N GLU A 326 -15.32 97.94 21.60
CA GLU A 326 -16.29 96.85 21.48
C GLU A 326 -16.34 96.22 20.09
N ILE A 327 -16.23 97.02 19.02
CA ILE A 327 -16.07 96.53 17.64
C ILE A 327 -14.79 95.72 17.51
N SER A 328 -13.68 96.20 18.07
CA SER A 328 -12.39 95.52 17.99
C SER A 328 -12.38 94.21 18.78
N LYS A 329 -13.03 94.16 19.95
CA LYS A 329 -13.27 92.91 20.71
C LYS A 329 -14.12 91.92 19.92
N ARG A 330 -15.20 92.36 19.27
CA ARG A 330 -16.03 91.52 18.40
C ARG A 330 -15.24 90.96 17.20
N LEU A 331 -14.38 91.79 16.58
CA LEU A 331 -13.48 91.35 15.51
C LEU A 331 -12.47 90.31 16.02
N LEU A 332 -11.92 90.49 17.23
CA LEU A 332 -11.03 89.52 17.85
C LEU A 332 -11.72 88.18 18.07
N MET A 333 -12.90 88.17 18.71
CA MET A 333 -13.67 86.94 18.99
C MET A 333 -14.04 86.22 17.69
N ARG A 334 -14.50 86.96 16.67
CA ARG A 334 -14.79 86.39 15.35
C ARG A 334 -13.54 85.75 14.72
N ARG A 335 -12.40 86.43 14.77
CA ARG A 335 -11.15 85.93 14.19
C ARG A 335 -10.64 84.70 14.94
N MET A 336 -10.72 84.69 16.28
CA MET A 336 -10.38 83.53 17.09
C MET A 336 -11.30 82.34 16.78
N ALA A 337 -12.61 82.58 16.61
CA ALA A 337 -13.55 81.54 16.22
C ALA A 337 -13.27 80.99 14.81
N GLU A 338 -12.90 81.83 13.85
CA GLU A 338 -12.49 81.41 12.50
C GLU A 338 -11.21 80.56 12.53
N ASN A 339 -10.22 80.94 13.34
CA ASN A 339 -8.98 80.18 13.51
C ASN A 339 -9.25 78.83 14.19
N GLU A 340 -10.05 78.82 15.25
CA GLU A 340 -10.42 77.60 15.96
C GLU A 340 -11.24 76.66 15.08
N LYS A 341 -12.12 77.18 14.22
CA LYS A 341 -12.83 76.37 13.20
C LYS A 341 -11.89 75.73 12.18
N ALA A 342 -10.83 76.44 11.77
CA ALA A 342 -9.82 75.89 10.88
C ALA A 342 -9.05 74.74 11.56
N ASN A 343 -8.61 74.96 12.81
CA ASN A 343 -7.99 73.91 13.63
C ASN A 343 -8.92 72.71 13.83
N LEU A 344 -10.21 72.94 14.10
CA LEU A 344 -11.22 71.89 14.22
C LEU A 344 -11.34 71.08 12.92
N ALA A 345 -11.34 71.73 11.76
CA ALA A 345 -11.38 71.04 10.48
C ALA A 345 -10.14 70.15 10.25
N GLU A 346 -8.95 70.62 10.63
CA GLU A 346 -7.72 69.82 10.58
C GLU A 346 -7.78 68.64 11.56
N LEU A 347 -8.24 68.86 12.78
CA LEU A 347 -8.42 67.79 13.77
C LEU A 347 -9.42 66.73 13.29
N VAL A 348 -10.53 67.13 12.67
CA VAL A 348 -11.50 66.20 12.06
C VAL A 348 -10.86 65.42 10.91
N ALA A 349 -10.04 66.07 10.06
CA ALA A 349 -9.31 65.39 9.00
C ALA A 349 -8.30 64.36 9.55
N THR A 350 -7.57 64.69 10.62
CA THR A 350 -6.64 63.73 11.26
C THR A 350 -7.37 62.57 11.93
N PHE A 351 -8.48 62.83 12.62
CA PHE A 351 -9.33 61.80 13.21
C PHE A 351 -9.87 60.83 12.16
N THR A 352 -10.42 61.36 11.06
CA THR A 352 -10.98 60.51 9.99
C THR A 352 -9.90 59.66 9.32
N ALA A 353 -8.71 60.20 9.10
CA ALA A 353 -7.57 59.46 8.54
C ALA A 353 -7.09 58.33 9.47
N GLU A 354 -6.90 58.60 10.77
CA GLU A 354 -6.46 57.58 11.73
C GLU A 354 -7.56 56.53 12.00
N SER A 355 -8.84 56.92 12.00
CA SER A 355 -9.98 55.99 12.11
C SER A 355 -10.11 55.07 10.89
N ALA A 356 -9.93 55.60 9.68
CA ALA A 356 -9.91 54.81 8.44
C ALA A 356 -8.74 53.81 8.45
N LYS A 357 -7.55 54.25 8.90
CA LYS A 357 -6.39 53.39 9.07
C LYS A 357 -6.62 52.29 10.11
N ALA A 358 -7.24 52.59 11.25
CA ALA A 358 -7.61 51.59 12.26
C ALA A 358 -8.57 50.55 11.68
N THR A 359 -9.57 50.99 10.90
CA THR A 359 -10.52 50.10 10.23
C THR A 359 -9.81 49.17 9.23
N TRP A 360 -8.91 49.70 8.41
CA TRP A 360 -8.11 48.92 7.46
C TRP A 360 -7.20 47.89 8.17
N LEU A 361 -6.52 48.30 9.26
CA LEU A 361 -5.68 47.43 10.07
C LEU A 361 -6.50 46.29 10.72
N LYS A 362 -7.71 46.60 11.19
CA LYS A 362 -8.62 45.61 11.77
C LYS A 362 -9.07 44.57 10.76
N GLN A 363 -9.35 44.99 9.52
CA GLN A 363 -9.67 44.06 8.43
C GLN A 363 -8.47 43.17 8.08
N HIS A 364 -7.27 43.75 7.90
CA HIS A 364 -6.05 42.97 7.60
C HIS A 364 -5.66 42.01 8.73
N LYS A 365 -5.86 42.41 9.99
CA LYS A 365 -5.68 41.54 11.15
C LYS A 365 -6.63 40.36 11.07
N LYS A 366 -7.91 40.59 10.77
CA LYS A 366 -8.90 39.53 10.61
C LYS A 366 -8.51 38.56 9.49
N GLU A 367 -8.16 39.05 8.31
CA GLU A 367 -7.72 38.21 7.18
C GLU A 367 -6.47 37.38 7.52
N SER A 368 -5.53 37.94 8.28
CA SER A 368 -4.34 37.22 8.74
C SER A 368 -4.67 36.20 9.83
N GLN A 369 -5.65 36.48 10.69
CA GLN A 369 -6.13 35.56 11.71
C GLN A 369 -6.88 34.38 11.07
N ASP A 370 -7.77 34.64 10.11
CA ASP A 370 -8.49 33.59 9.37
C ASP A 370 -7.50 32.65 8.65
N LYS A 371 -6.39 33.19 8.12
CA LYS A 371 -5.29 32.38 7.58
C LYS A 371 -4.62 31.53 8.66
N LEU A 372 -4.28 32.13 9.81
CA LEU A 372 -3.66 31.42 10.95
C LEU A 372 -4.53 30.26 11.42
N ASP A 373 -5.85 30.48 11.52
CA ASP A 373 -6.81 29.49 12.00
C ASP A 373 -6.99 28.32 11.01
N SER A 374 -6.73 28.53 9.71
CA SER A 374 -6.75 27.47 8.68
C SER A 374 -5.46 26.64 8.61
N LEU A 375 -4.35 27.12 9.20
CA LEU A 375 -3.04 26.44 9.13
C LEU A 375 -3.01 25.03 9.72
N PRO A 376 -3.63 24.73 10.88
CA PRO A 376 -3.60 23.38 11.44
C PRO A 376 -4.19 22.33 10.49
N GLY A 377 -5.22 22.69 9.72
CA GLY A 377 -5.80 21.81 8.70
C GLY A 377 -4.80 21.51 7.59
N ILE A 378 -4.19 22.56 7.02
CA ILE A 378 -3.18 22.45 5.95
C ILE A 378 -1.96 21.65 6.42
N GLU A 379 -1.48 21.89 7.64
CA GLU A 379 -0.34 21.16 8.23
C GLU A 379 -0.68 19.69 8.42
N SER A 380 -1.86 19.37 8.96
CA SER A 380 -2.29 17.99 9.15
C SER A 380 -2.38 17.22 7.82
N GLU A 381 -2.90 17.86 6.77
CA GLU A 381 -3.00 17.28 5.43
C GLU A 381 -1.62 17.10 4.80
N PHE A 382 -0.73 18.09 4.94
CA PHE A 382 0.64 17.99 4.43
C PHE A 382 1.42 16.84 5.10
N VAL A 383 1.35 16.74 6.44
CA VAL A 383 1.97 15.65 7.21
C VAL A 383 1.39 14.30 6.81
N TYR A 384 0.07 14.22 6.59
CA TYR A 384 -0.58 13.01 6.10
C TYR A 384 -0.05 12.59 4.72
N LEU A 385 -0.01 13.50 3.75
CA LEU A 385 0.53 13.23 2.41
C LEU A 385 2.01 12.83 2.47
N GLN A 386 2.80 13.45 3.34
CA GLN A 386 4.21 13.12 3.51
C GLN A 386 4.39 11.71 4.10
N ARG A 387 3.59 11.31 5.08
CA ARG A 387 3.57 9.94 5.63
C ARG A 387 3.18 8.92 4.55
N GLN A 388 2.14 9.22 3.76
CA GLN A 388 1.74 8.35 2.65
C GLN A 388 2.86 8.18 1.61
N LYS A 389 3.49 9.29 1.20
CA LYS A 389 4.62 9.25 0.25
C LYS A 389 5.75 8.35 0.75
N VAL A 390 6.18 8.52 2.00
CA VAL A 390 7.24 7.69 2.60
C VAL A 390 6.84 6.20 2.63
N SER A 391 5.60 5.89 3.01
CA SER A 391 5.09 4.53 3.02
C SER A 391 5.07 3.91 1.61
N LYS A 392 4.65 4.66 0.60
CA LYS A 392 4.58 4.18 -0.80
C LYS A 392 5.96 3.98 -1.41
N ILE A 393 6.92 4.87 -1.13
CA ILE A 393 8.33 4.69 -1.53
C ILE A 393 8.88 3.39 -0.93
N ALA A 394 8.66 3.15 0.36
CA ALA A 394 9.12 1.92 1.02
C ALA A 394 8.52 0.66 0.39
N MET A 395 7.22 0.67 0.07
CA MET A 395 6.55 -0.44 -0.63
C MET A 395 7.12 -0.64 -2.04
N LEU A 396 7.37 0.44 -2.77
CA LEU A 396 7.89 0.40 -4.13
C LEU A 396 9.32 -0.15 -4.17
N THR A 397 10.18 0.23 -3.22
CA THR A 397 11.51 -0.36 -3.07
C THR A 397 11.41 -1.87 -2.85
N GLN A 398 10.55 -2.32 -1.94
CA GLN A 398 10.32 -3.74 -1.70
C GLN A 398 9.84 -4.46 -2.97
N LEU A 399 8.82 -3.94 -3.66
CA LEU A 399 8.29 -4.56 -4.88
C LEU A 399 9.35 -4.65 -5.99
N ARG A 400 10.24 -3.66 -6.11
CA ARG A 400 11.34 -3.70 -7.08
C ARG A 400 12.36 -4.79 -6.75
N ASP A 401 12.74 -4.92 -5.48
CA ASP A 401 13.63 -6.00 -5.04
C ASP A 401 13.02 -7.37 -5.35
N LEU A 402 11.71 -7.54 -5.11
CA LEU A 402 10.99 -8.77 -5.44
C LEU A 402 10.95 -9.05 -6.94
N ARG A 403 10.72 -8.02 -7.74
CA ARG A 403 10.73 -8.14 -9.19
C ARG A 403 12.11 -8.59 -9.68
N GLU A 404 13.18 -7.98 -9.18
CA GLU A 404 14.56 -8.36 -9.54
C GLU A 404 14.87 -9.81 -9.15
N ILE A 405 14.42 -10.24 -7.94
CA ILE A 405 14.52 -11.63 -7.50
C ILE A 405 13.76 -12.54 -8.48
N GLY A 406 12.50 -12.25 -8.78
CA GLY A 406 11.66 -13.01 -9.72
C GLY A 406 12.25 -13.11 -11.12
N GLU A 407 12.71 -11.98 -11.67
CA GLU A 407 13.39 -11.90 -12.96
C GLU A 407 14.65 -12.77 -12.98
N SER A 408 15.46 -12.73 -11.90
CA SER A 408 16.67 -13.56 -11.81
C SER A 408 16.38 -15.07 -11.81
N TYR A 409 15.25 -15.51 -11.26
CA TYR A 409 14.80 -16.91 -11.33
C TYR A 409 14.30 -17.28 -12.72
N THR A 410 13.60 -16.37 -13.39
CA THR A 410 13.18 -16.60 -14.77
C THR A 410 14.37 -16.60 -15.74
N GLU A 411 15.38 -15.74 -15.57
CA GLU A 411 16.52 -15.66 -16.48
C GLU A 411 17.51 -16.80 -16.29
N LYS A 412 17.79 -17.20 -15.04
CA LYS A 412 18.76 -18.26 -14.77
C LYS A 412 18.25 -19.66 -15.10
N GLY A 413 16.93 -19.84 -15.19
CA GLY A 413 16.35 -21.15 -15.49
C GLY A 413 16.79 -22.21 -14.50
N ASP A 414 16.83 -21.85 -13.21
CA ASP A 414 17.22 -22.78 -12.15
C ASP A 414 16.35 -24.04 -12.28
N LYS A 415 17.00 -25.15 -12.60
CA LYS A 415 16.35 -26.42 -12.92
C LYS A 415 15.75 -26.98 -11.64
N VAL A 416 14.42 -26.92 -11.53
CA VAL A 416 13.69 -27.42 -10.36
C VAL A 416 13.76 -28.95 -10.26
N ALA A 417 13.97 -29.62 -11.38
CA ALA A 417 14.25 -31.06 -11.45
C ALA A 417 15.65 -31.31 -12.02
N ALA A 418 16.42 -32.16 -11.33
CA ALA A 418 17.70 -32.65 -11.80
C ALA A 418 17.66 -34.18 -11.93
N ILE A 419 18.26 -34.68 -12.99
CA ILE A 419 18.46 -36.12 -13.17
C ILE A 419 19.59 -36.52 -12.22
N LEU A 420 19.27 -37.32 -11.20
CA LEU A 420 20.24 -37.80 -10.23
C LEU A 420 21.05 -38.95 -10.85
N ASP A 421 20.33 -39.95 -11.35
CA ASP A 421 20.89 -41.12 -12.02
C ASP A 421 20.13 -41.37 -13.33
N SER A 422 20.85 -41.37 -14.45
CA SER A 422 20.26 -41.77 -15.74
C SER A 422 20.10 -43.28 -15.80
N ALA A 423 19.13 -43.76 -16.57
CA ALA A 423 18.90 -45.19 -16.73
C ALA A 423 20.14 -45.88 -17.30
N TYR A 424 20.62 -46.91 -16.61
CA TYR A 424 21.75 -47.72 -17.05
C TYR A 424 21.27 -48.84 -17.98
N LEU A 425 22.18 -49.41 -18.78
CA LEU A 425 21.87 -50.58 -19.59
C LEU A 425 21.93 -51.83 -18.69
N PRO A 426 20.81 -52.52 -18.44
CA PRO A 426 20.79 -53.65 -17.53
C PRO A 426 21.50 -54.86 -18.15
N ASN A 427 22.54 -55.33 -17.47
CA ASN A 427 23.31 -56.51 -17.91
C ASN A 427 22.69 -57.84 -17.46
N LYS A 428 21.60 -57.79 -16.69
CA LYS A 428 20.88 -58.95 -16.18
C LYS A 428 19.39 -58.74 -16.40
N LYS A 429 18.70 -59.82 -16.75
CA LYS A 429 17.24 -59.83 -16.81
C LYS A 429 16.68 -59.65 -15.40
N SER A 430 15.54 -58.97 -15.30
CA SER A 430 14.81 -58.87 -14.05
C SER A 430 14.17 -60.22 -13.80
N ASP A 431 14.79 -61.03 -12.94
CA ASP A 431 14.17 -62.29 -12.53
C ASP A 431 12.79 -61.96 -11.94
N PRO A 432 11.71 -62.57 -12.45
CA PRO A 432 10.43 -62.50 -11.79
C PRO A 432 10.67 -62.94 -10.34
N ASN A 433 10.17 -62.19 -9.35
CA ASN A 433 10.40 -62.50 -7.93
C ASN A 433 10.01 -63.97 -7.65
N PHE A 434 10.98 -64.89 -7.73
CA PHE A 434 10.73 -66.33 -7.82
C PHE A 434 9.95 -66.80 -6.62
N LEU A 435 10.26 -66.23 -5.45
CA LEU A 435 9.55 -66.46 -4.21
C LEU A 435 8.06 -66.06 -4.29
N LYS A 436 7.72 -64.89 -4.83
CA LYS A 436 6.33 -64.43 -4.94
C LYS A 436 5.53 -65.30 -5.91
N LEU A 437 6.15 -65.68 -7.03
CA LEU A 437 5.52 -66.54 -8.03
C LEU A 437 5.38 -67.99 -7.55
N LEU A 438 6.37 -68.50 -6.81
CA LEU A 438 6.30 -69.81 -6.18
C LEU A 438 5.21 -69.85 -5.11
N LEU A 439 5.07 -68.79 -4.31
CA LEU A 439 3.96 -68.68 -3.34
C LEU A 439 2.61 -68.59 -4.05
N ALA A 440 2.50 -67.79 -5.11
CA ALA A 440 1.28 -67.67 -5.90
C ALA A 440 0.90 -69.01 -6.56
N SER A 441 1.87 -69.74 -7.12
CA SER A 441 1.63 -71.05 -7.74
C SER A 441 1.24 -72.13 -6.74
N LEU A 442 1.88 -72.15 -5.57
CA LEU A 442 1.49 -73.03 -4.47
C LEU A 442 0.06 -72.73 -4.00
N PHE A 443 -0.32 -71.46 -3.95
CA PHE A 443 -1.66 -71.06 -3.55
C PHE A 443 -2.72 -71.44 -4.60
N THR A 444 -2.49 -71.12 -5.87
CA THR A 444 -3.42 -71.45 -6.96
C THR A 444 -3.54 -72.95 -7.20
N SER A 445 -2.43 -73.70 -7.17
CA SER A 445 -2.44 -75.17 -7.26
C SER A 445 -3.24 -75.82 -6.14
N THR A 446 -3.14 -75.30 -4.92
CA THR A 446 -3.91 -75.78 -3.77
C THR A 446 -5.41 -75.54 -4.00
N ILE A 447 -5.80 -74.32 -4.40
CA ILE A 447 -7.21 -73.99 -4.68
C ILE A 447 -7.78 -74.87 -5.79
N LEU A 448 -7.06 -75.04 -6.90
CA LEU A 448 -7.50 -75.86 -8.02
C LEU A 448 -7.63 -77.34 -7.63
N ALA A 449 -6.69 -77.87 -6.85
CA ALA A 449 -6.77 -79.23 -6.35
C ALA A 449 -8.01 -79.42 -5.48
N PHE A 450 -8.23 -78.54 -4.50
CA PHE A 450 -9.44 -78.60 -3.65
C PHE A 450 -10.73 -78.45 -4.45
N GLY A 451 -10.79 -77.50 -5.39
CA GLY A 451 -11.95 -77.28 -6.25
C GLY A 451 -12.29 -78.50 -7.12
N TRP A 452 -11.27 -79.13 -7.73
CA TRP A 452 -11.45 -80.34 -8.52
C TRP A 452 -12.02 -81.50 -7.71
N PHE A 453 -11.50 -81.72 -6.49
CA PHE A 453 -12.04 -82.78 -5.62
C PHE A 453 -13.48 -82.51 -5.20
N PHE A 454 -13.80 -81.27 -4.88
CA PHE A 454 -15.16 -80.89 -4.51
C PHE A 454 -16.15 -81.12 -5.65
N VAL A 455 -15.80 -80.75 -6.88
CA VAL A 455 -16.63 -81.00 -8.07
C VAL A 455 -16.78 -82.51 -8.31
N ARG A 456 -15.68 -83.26 -8.27
CA ARG A 456 -15.70 -84.71 -8.53
C ARG A 456 -16.55 -85.47 -7.53
N GLU A 457 -16.47 -85.14 -6.25
CA GLU A 457 -17.28 -85.82 -5.24
C GLU A 457 -18.77 -85.51 -5.40
N ASN A 458 -19.14 -84.27 -5.73
CA ASN A 458 -20.53 -83.95 -6.00
C ASN A 458 -21.07 -84.73 -7.21
N ILE A 459 -20.23 -85.03 -8.21
CA ILE A 459 -20.59 -85.88 -9.35
C ILE A 459 -20.71 -87.36 -8.92
N GLU A 460 -19.72 -87.92 -8.22
CA GLU A 460 -19.75 -89.33 -7.76
C GLU A 460 -20.93 -89.61 -6.79
N VAL A 461 -21.32 -88.63 -5.98
CA VAL A 461 -22.53 -88.73 -5.12
C VAL A 461 -23.81 -88.71 -5.95
N HIS A 462 -23.84 -87.97 -7.07
CA HIS A 462 -25.02 -87.90 -7.92
C HIS A 462 -25.21 -89.15 -8.81
N ASP A 463 -24.12 -89.78 -9.24
CA ASP A 463 -24.12 -91.01 -10.05
C ASP A 463 -24.28 -92.30 -9.20
N GLY A 464 -24.01 -92.22 -7.90
CA GLY A 464 -24.16 -93.33 -6.94
C GLY A 464 -25.56 -93.50 -6.34
N VAL A 465 -26.54 -92.72 -6.79
CA VAL A 465 -27.98 -92.91 -6.47
C VAL A 465 -28.61 -93.70 -7.62
N GLY A 466 -28.31 -94.99 -7.63
CA GLY A 466 -28.89 -96.03 -8.48
C GLY A 466 -28.83 -97.37 -7.77
#